data_AF-A0A4R0F1F2-F1
#
_entry.id   AF-A0A4R0F1F2-F1
#
_cell.length_a   1.000
_cell.length_b   1.000
_cell.length_c   1.000
_cell.angle_alpha   90.00
_cell.angle_beta   90.00
_cell.angle_gamma   90.00
#
_symmetry.space_group_name_H-M   'P 1'
#
loop_
_entity.id
_entity.type
_entity.pdbx_description
1 polymer ?
#
loop_
_entity_poly.entity_id
_entity_poly.type
_entity_poly.pdbx_seq_one_letter_code
_entity_poly.pdbx_strand_id
1 'polypeptide(L)' 'MNDTSYKIVKWYSMRQVAAELGIAVNTFKKHYLEKYPPDRSSDKYKGWTETSLNKIKKEIGA' A
#
# COMPACT_ATOMS: atom_id res chain seq x y z
N MET A 1 30.34 -15.51 1.86
CA MET A 1 29.25 -15.19 0.90
C MET A 1 28.37 -14.15 1.56
N ASN A 2 28.54 -12.87 1.20
CA ASN A 2 27.68 -11.81 1.72
C ASN A 2 26.39 -11.85 0.90
N ASP A 3 25.43 -12.67 1.34
CA ASP A 3 24.04 -12.59 0.88
C ASP A 3 23.45 -11.28 1.42
N THR A 4 23.91 -10.17 0.84
CA THR A 4 23.25 -8.88 1.04
C THR A 4 22.05 -8.94 0.10
N SER A 5 21.04 -9.70 0.50
CA SER A 5 19.75 -9.73 -0.16
C SER A 5 19.22 -8.30 -0.16
N TYR A 6 19.41 -7.60 -1.28
CA TYR A 6 18.81 -6.30 -1.48
C TYR A 6 17.31 -6.51 -1.42
N LYS A 7 16.71 -6.20 -0.27
CA LYS A 7 15.27 -6.24 -0.08
C LYS A 7 14.67 -5.26 -1.08
N ILE A 8 14.23 -5.79 -2.23
CA ILE A 8 13.57 -4.99 -3.26
C ILE A 8 12.31 -4.44 -2.60
N VAL A 9 12.29 -3.14 -2.31
CA VAL A 9 11.11 -2.48 -1.74
C VAL A 9 10.04 -2.49 -2.83
N LYS A 10 9.05 -3.38 -2.66
CA LYS A 10 7.93 -3.50 -3.59
C LYS A 10 6.95 -2.36 -3.32
N TRP A 11 6.72 -1.56 -4.35
CA TRP A 11 5.81 -0.43 -4.31
C TRP A 11 4.48 -0.80 -4.94
N TYR A 12 3.42 -0.49 -4.23
CA TYR A 12 2.05 -0.75 -4.63
C TYR A 12 1.36 0.59 -4.90
N SER A 13 0.80 0.73 -6.10
CA SER A 13 -0.10 1.84 -6.42
C SER A 13 -1.43 1.72 -5.68
N MET A 14 -2.19 2.80 -5.59
CA MET A 14 -3.52 2.79 -4.96
C MET A 14 -4.46 1.73 -5.54
N ARG A 15 -4.39 1.49 -6.86
CA ARG A 15 -5.20 0.45 -7.53
C ARG A 15 -4.82 -0.95 -7.06
N GLN A 16 -3.52 -1.20 -6.91
CA GLN A 16 -3.01 -2.48 -6.42
C GLN A 16 -3.35 -2.67 -4.94
N VAL A 17 -3.19 -1.65 -4.10
CA VAL A 17 -3.58 -1.71 -2.69
C VAL A 17 -5.06 -2.05 -2.55
N ALA A 18 -5.93 -1.37 -3.29
CA ALA A 18 -7.37 -1.65 -3.24
C ALA A 18 -7.72 -3.07 -3.74
N ALA A 19 -7.09 -3.53 -4.83
CA ALA A 19 -7.27 -4.89 -5.34
C ALA A 19 -6.83 -5.95 -4.33
N GLU A 20 -5.68 -5.74 -3.68
CA GLU A 20 -5.14 -6.61 -2.63
C GLU A 20 -6.01 -6.65 -1.37
N LEU A 21 -6.78 -5.58 -1.12
CA LEU A 21 -7.76 -5.48 -0.03
C LEU A 21 -9.15 -5.98 -0.44
N GLY A 22 -9.37 -6.33 -1.71
CA GLY A 22 -10.68 -6.75 -2.21
C GLY A 22 -11.74 -5.65 -2.22
N ILE A 23 -11.33 -4.38 -2.23
CA ILE A 23 -12.27 -3.23 -2.20
C ILE A 23 -12.11 -2.34 -3.43
N ALA A 24 -13.15 -1.54 -3.71
CA ALA A 24 -13.09 -0.55 -4.78
C ALA A 24 -12.08 0.56 -4.45
N VAL A 25 -11.35 1.03 -5.46
CA VAL A 25 -10.37 2.12 -5.33
C VAL A 25 -11.01 3.40 -4.78
N ASN A 26 -12.25 3.70 -5.16
CA ASN A 26 -12.99 4.86 -4.65
C ASN A 26 -13.31 4.72 -3.16
N THR A 27 -13.67 3.52 -2.70
CA THR A 27 -13.88 3.22 -1.28
C THR A 27 -12.58 3.40 -0.51
N PHE A 28 -11.47 2.87 -1.05
CA PHE A 28 -10.14 3.11 -0.49
C PHE A 28 -9.82 4.61 -0.40
N LYS A 29 -10.03 5.36 -1.49
CA LYS A 29 -9.76 6.80 -1.56
C LYS A 29 -10.60 7.61 -0.56
N LYS A 30 -11.87 7.25 -0.35
CA LYS A 30 -12.80 8.00 0.49
C LYS A 30 -12.67 7.67 1.97
N HIS A 31 -12.44 6.41 2.32
CA HIS A 31 -12.52 5.95 3.70
C HIS A 31 -11.16 5.59 4.31
N TYR A 32 -10.19 5.21 3.48
CA TYR A 32 -8.95 4.59 3.95
C TYR A 32 -7.70 5.42 3.60
N LEU A 33 -7.76 6.29 2.60
CA LEU A 33 -6.61 7.10 2.19
C LEU A 33 -6.18 8.12 3.25
N GLU A 34 -7.13 8.75 3.95
CA GLU A 34 -6.82 9.67 5.05
C GLU A 34 -6.25 8.93 6.26
N LYS A 35 -6.76 7.73 6.53
CA LYS A 35 -6.29 6.87 7.63
C LYS A 35 -4.93 6.22 7.33
N TYR A 36 -4.68 5.90 6.07
CA TYR A 36 -3.48 5.22 5.60
C TYR A 36 -2.84 6.00 4.44
N PRO A 37 -2.16 7.11 4.76
CA PRO A 37 -1.49 7.91 3.76
C PRO A 37 -0.41 7.09 3.02
N PRO A 38 -0.10 7.43 1.75
CA PRO A 38 0.95 6.76 1.00
C PRO A 38 2.33 7.05 1.60
N ASP A 39 3.18 6.02 1.65
CA ASP A 39 4.60 6.13 2.02
C ASP A 39 5.36 7.06 1.07
N ARG A 40 4.96 7.07 -0.21
CA ARG A 40 5.51 7.95 -1.23
C ARG A 40 4.37 8.62 -1.99
N SER A 41 4.34 9.94 -1.97
CA SER A 41 3.46 10.72 -2.83
C SER A 41 4.27 11.63 -3.74
N SER A 42 3.87 11.67 -5.00
CA SER A 42 4.27 12.63 -6.01
C SER A 42 2.98 13.11 -6.68
N ASP A 43 3.08 14.21 -7.44
CA ASP A 43 1.94 14.87 -8.07
C ASP A 43 1.02 13.90 -8.85
N LYS A 44 1.62 12.88 -9.47
CA LYS A 44 0.93 11.86 -10.28
C LYS A 44 0.87 10.47 -9.66
N TYR A 45 1.56 10.21 -8.56
CA TYR A 45 1.73 8.85 -8.03
C TYR A 45 1.65 8.78 -6.51
N LYS A 46 0.87 7.83 -6.01
CA LYS A 46 0.80 7.46 -4.60
C LYS A 46 1.20 5.99 -4.48
N GLY A 47 2.25 5.74 -3.72
CA GLY A 47 2.86 4.43 -3.53
C GLY A 47 2.86 4.04 -2.06
N TRP A 48 2.50 2.79 -1.81
CA TRP A 48 2.58 2.13 -0.51
C TRP A 48 3.63 1.02 -0.57
N THR A 49 4.34 0.83 0.53
CA THR A 49 5.23 -0.32 0.70
C THR A 49 4.43 -1.57 1.06
N GLU A 50 5.05 -2.73 0.89
CA GLU A 50 4.48 -4.01 1.36
C GLU A 50 4.15 -3.98 2.86
N THR A 51 4.96 -3.31 3.67
CA THR A 51 4.73 -3.15 5.12
C THR A 51 3.43 -2.39 5.40
N SER A 52 3.22 -1.26 4.72
CA SER A 52 2.00 -0.48 4.84
C SER A 52 0.78 -1.26 4.36
N LEU A 53 0.89 -1.97 3.22
CA LEU A 53 -0.18 -2.83 2.73
C LEU A 53 -0.57 -3.91 3.74
N ASN A 54 0.41 -4.61 4.32
CA ASN A 54 0.17 -5.66 5.31
C ASN A 54 -0.47 -5.11 6.60
N LYS A 55 -0.08 -3.90 7.03
CA LYS A 55 -0.71 -3.23 8.16
C LYS A 55 -2.18 -2.92 7.88
N ILE A 56 -2.48 -2.36 6.70
CA ILE A 56 -3.86 -2.05 6.29
C ILE A 56 -4.69 -3.33 6.20
N LYS A 57 -4.16 -4.40 5.59
CA LYS A 57 -4.81 -5.71 5.49
C LYS A 57 -5.17 -6.25 6.88
N LYS A 58 -4.24 -6.17 7.83
CA LYS A 58 -4.45 -6.64 9.20
C LYS A 58 -5.53 -5.84 9.95
N GLU A 59 -5.66 -4.54 9.67
CA GLU A 59 -6.69 -3.71 10.30
C GLU A 59 -8.06 -3.81 9.63
N ILE A 60 -8.13 -4.06 8.32
CA ILE A 60 -9.40 -4.17 7.56
C ILE A 60 -9.97 -5.58 7.60
N GLY A 61 -9.11 -6.60 7.60
CA GLY A 61 -9.50 -8.01 7.64
C GLY A 61 -9.64 -8.60 9.06
N ALA A 62 -9.79 -7.74 10.08
CA ALA A 62 -10.08 -8.12 11.47
C ALA A 62 -11.59 -8.06 11.74
#